data_AF-A0AAP0B9J9-F1
#
_entry.id   AF-A0AAP0B9J9-F1
#
_cell.length_a   1.000
_cell.length_b   1.000
_cell.length_c   1.000
_cell.angle_alpha   90.00
_cell.angle_beta   90.00
_cell.angle_gamma   90.00
#
_symmetry.space_group_name_H-M   'P 1'
#
loop_
_entity.id
_entity.type
_entity.pdbx_description
1 polymer ?
#
loop_
_entity_poly.entity_id
_entity_poly.type
_entity_poly.pdbx_seq_one_letter_code
_entity_poly.pdbx_strand_id
1 'polypeptide(L)' 'MLYSSECWAVNCVHEQKMRVAEMRMLRWMCGLMRLDKIRNESIRDKIGVAPIAEKMREARLR' A
#
# COMPACT_ATOMS: atom_id res chain seq x y z
N MET A 1 6.84 -29.23 -7.45
CA MET A 1 5.78 -28.31 -7.95
C MET A 1 5.86 -27.01 -7.15
N LEU A 2 6.95 -26.23 -7.32
CA LEU A 2 7.29 -25.08 -6.45
C LEU A 2 7.05 -23.71 -7.12
N TYR A 3 7.07 -23.67 -8.45
CA TYR A 3 7.11 -22.43 -9.21
C TYR A 3 5.88 -21.53 -8.99
N SER A 4 4.68 -22.11 -8.91
CA SER A 4 3.44 -21.34 -8.73
C SER A 4 3.35 -20.65 -7.35
N SER A 5 3.98 -21.22 -6.31
CA SER A 5 4.01 -20.62 -4.97
C SER A 5 5.02 -19.47 -4.89
N GLU A 6 6.16 -19.60 -5.56
CA GLU A 6 7.21 -18.58 -5.58
C GLU A 6 6.76 -17.33 -6.33
N CYS A 7 6.11 -17.49 -7.49
CA CYS A 7 5.54 -16.35 -8.22
C CYS A 7 4.48 -15.61 -7.40
N TRP A 8 3.66 -16.31 -6.61
CA TRP A 8 2.66 -15.63 -5.78
C TRP A 8 3.31 -14.89 -4.60
N ALA A 9 4.26 -15.53 -3.92
CA ALA A 9 4.98 -14.92 -2.81
C ALA A 9 5.73 -13.64 -3.22
N VAL A 10 6.39 -13.66 -4.39
CA VAL A 10 7.06 -12.48 -4.94
C VAL A 10 6.10 -11.31 -5.11
N ASN A 11 4.89 -11.52 -5.63
CA ASN A 11 3.94 -10.44 -5.84
C ASN A 11 3.39 -9.87 -4.52
N CYS A 12 3.12 -10.71 -3.51
CA CYS A 12 2.69 -10.26 -2.19
C CYS A 12 3.73 -9.34 -1.52
N VAL A 13 5.02 -9.65 -1.69
CA VAL A 13 6.12 -8.80 -1.19
C VAL A 13 6.16 -7.46 -1.91
N HIS A 14 5.96 -7.44 -3.23
CA HIS A 14 5.90 -6.19 -4.00
C HIS A 14 4.70 -5.34 -3.59
N GLU A 15 3.51 -5.95 -3.43
CA GLU A 15 2.33 -5.26 -2.92
C GLU A 15 2.56 -4.66 -1.53
N GLN A 16 3.18 -5.42 -0.63
CA GLN A 16 3.49 -4.95 0.72
C GLN A 16 4.48 -3.78 0.70
N LYS A 17 5.54 -3.85 -0.11
CA LYS A 17 6.49 -2.74 -0.29
C LYS A 17 5.81 -1.48 -0.78
N MET A 18 4.89 -1.60 -1.74
CA MET A 18 4.13 -0.48 -2.29
C MET A 18 3.16 0.12 -1.27
N ARG A 19 2.49 -0.70 -0.45
CA ARG A 19 1.65 -0.21 0.67
C ARG A 19 2.45 0.61 1.68
N VAL A 20 3.68 0.20 1.97
CA VAL A 20 4.59 0.94 2.88
C VAL A 20 5.04 2.25 2.25
N ALA A 21 5.41 2.24 0.95
CA ALA A 21 5.80 3.43 0.22
C ALA A 21 4.66 4.47 0.16
N GLU A 22 3.44 4.02 -0.19
CA GLU A 22 2.22 4.83 -0.19
C GLU A 22 2.02 5.52 1.17
N MET A 23 1.99 4.74 2.26
CA MET A 23 1.79 5.30 3.60
C MET A 23 2.87 6.28 4.03
N ARG A 24 4.12 6.03 3.63
CA ARG A 24 5.23 6.95 3.93
C ARG A 24 5.05 8.28 3.19
N MET A 25 4.62 8.25 1.93
CA MET A 25 4.34 9.46 1.15
C MET A 25 3.14 10.23 1.70
N LEU A 26 2.02 9.55 1.99
CA LEU A 26 0.82 10.20 2.54
C LEU A 26 1.11 10.87 3.89
N ARG A 27 1.87 10.20 4.76
CA ARG A 27 2.30 10.79 6.04
C ARG A 27 3.20 12.00 5.83
N TRP A 28 4.17 11.91 4.94
CA TRP A 28 5.07 13.02 4.64
C TRP A 28 4.34 14.24 4.07
N MET A 29 3.41 14.02 3.14
CA MET A 29 2.57 15.09 2.56
C MET A 29 1.70 15.79 3.58
N CYS A 30 1.14 15.05 4.55
CA CYS A 30 0.31 15.62 5.61
C CYS A 30 1.12 16.11 6.82
N GLY A 31 2.46 16.04 6.78
CA GLY A 31 3.32 16.39 7.93
C GLY A 31 3.11 15.49 9.16
N LEU A 32 2.53 14.30 8.98
CA LEU A 32 2.21 13.38 10.07
C LEU A 32 3.44 12.62 10.50
N MET A 33 3.79 12.75 11.77
CA MET A 33 4.88 12.02 12.39
C MET A 33 4.43 10.63 12.83
N ARG A 34 5.41 9.74 13.02
CA ARG A 34 5.15 8.40 13.58
C ARG A 34 4.57 8.49 15.01
N LEU A 35 4.82 9.60 15.71
CA LEU A 35 4.34 9.88 17.06
C LEU A 35 2.84 10.16 17.14
N ASP A 36 2.23 10.62 16.04
CA ASP A 36 0.80 10.95 16.04
C ASP A 36 -0.09 9.72 16.21
N LYS A 37 0.46 8.51 15.99
CA LYS A 37 -0.22 7.21 16.11
C LYS A 37 -1.57 7.14 15.37
N ILE A 38 -1.76 7.99 14.36
CA ILE A 38 -2.97 8.04 13.55
C ILE A 38 -3.03 6.75 12.72
N ARG A 39 -4.24 6.17 12.69
CA ARG A 39 -4.55 4.99 11.87
C ARG A 39 -4.37 5.31 10.40
N ASN A 40 -3.74 4.37 9.69
CA ASN A 40 -3.49 4.47 8.24
C ASN A 40 -4.79 4.69 7.44
N GLU A 41 -5.90 4.07 7.86
CA GLU A 41 -7.23 4.25 7.24
C GLU A 41 -7.70 5.70 7.33
N SER A 42 -7.57 6.34 8.49
CA SER A 42 -7.96 7.74 8.68
C SER A 42 -7.12 8.71 7.84
N ILE A 43 -5.85 8.38 7.57
CA ILE A 43 -4.99 9.18 6.67
C ILE A 43 -5.49 9.08 5.24
N ARG A 44 -5.86 7.87 4.78
CA ARG A 44 -6.40 7.66 3.43
C ARG A 44 -7.74 8.34 3.25
N ASP A 45 -8.63 8.24 4.23
CA ASP A 45 -9.95 8.86 4.22
C ASP A 45 -9.85 10.39 4.15
N LYS A 46 -8.96 10.98 4.96
CA LYS A 46 -8.71 12.43 4.96
C LYS A 46 -8.19 12.97 3.62
N ILE A 47 -7.39 12.17 2.90
CA ILE A 47 -6.83 12.56 1.59
C ILE A 47 -7.78 12.13 0.44
N GLY A 48 -8.73 11.22 0.70
CA GLY A 48 -9.63 10.68 -0.31
C GLY A 48 -8.97 9.70 -1.29
N VAL A 49 -7.91 8.98 -0.86
CA VAL A 49 -7.13 8.10 -1.74
C VAL A 49 -7.52 6.63 -1.51
N ALA A 50 -7.87 5.94 -2.60
CA ALA A 50 -8.09 4.50 -2.61
C ALA A 50 -6.78 3.73 -2.38
N PRO A 51 -6.79 2.56 -1.71
CA PRO A 51 -5.57 1.82 -1.42
C PRO A 51 -4.80 1.43 -2.69
N ILE A 52 -3.48 1.66 -2.70
CA ILE A 52 -2.61 1.32 -3.85
C ILE A 52 -2.69 -0.16 -4.26
N ALA A 53 -2.99 -1.06 -3.32
CA ALA A 53 -3.17 -2.47 -3.62
C ALA A 53 -4.39 -2.74 -4.50
N GLU A 54 -5.49 -1.99 -4.34
CA GLU A 54 -6.64 -2.09 -5.24
C GLU A 54 -6.31 -1.55 -6.62
N LYS A 55 -5.57 -0.43 -6.70
CA LYS A 55 -5.13 0.12 -7.99
C LYS A 55 -4.20 -0.84 -8.74
N MET A 56 -3.31 -1.52 -8.03
CA MET A 56 -2.48 -2.56 -8.65
C MET A 56 -3.29 -3.78 -9.08
N ARG A 57 -4.32 -4.17 -8.32
CA ARG A 57 -5.25 -5.23 -8.73
C ARG A 57 -6.02 -4.84 -9.99
N GLU A 58 -6.57 -3.62 -10.04
CA GLU A 58 -7.27 -3.07 -11.22
C GLU A 58 -6.35 -3.02 -12.46
N ALA A 59 -5.13 -2.50 -12.30
CA ALA A 59 -4.16 -2.37 -13.39
C ALA A 59 -3.70 -3.72 -13.95
N ARG A 60 -3.78 -4.79 -13.15
CA ARG A 60 -3.42 -6.15 -13.57
C ARG A 60 -4.56 -6.88 -14.29
N LEU A 61 -5.81 -6.46 -14.04
CA LEU A 61 -7.00 -7.01 -14.68
C LEU A 61 -7.33 -6.33 -16.02
N ARG A 62 -6.56 -5.31 -16.41
CA ARG A 62 -6.70 -4.53 -17.63
C ARG A 62 -5.54 -4.82 -18.56
#